data_AF-A0A1V9FQW8-F1
#
_entry.id   AF-A0A1V9FQW8-F1
#
_cell.length_a   1.000
_cell.length_b   1.000
_cell.length_c   1.000
_cell.angle_alpha   90.00
_cell.angle_beta   90.00
_cell.angle_gamma   90.00
#
_symmetry.space_group_name_H-M   'P 1'
#
loop_
_entity.id
_entity.type
_entity.pdbx_description
1 polymer ?
#
loop_
_entity_poly.entity_id
_entity_poly.type
_entity_poly.pdbx_seq_one_letter_code
_entity_poly.pdbx_strand_id
1 'polypeptide(L)'
;MLGFLLVSMYELKQFLQIVLWIAIPGTIIAFMVTTFFHYKRKKKSAEGGEPAYMENGGFHTVVATESNGGNQPVPDWLASGSNPDNQPLIKKYEQEVRRYRENYATLEQDFRELEGKYSDLLNKAYSTEKQNDDSSARVQLEINGYKLKVSQLQQALETAQANAKLNSGDQQVPEALAASQLQVQTLQDTVAQLQEKLRTQQELKDRNAAELTRLENLLKNMEYSAKSSQSESEELQRYFAKQVDELGLQYKNEKNELAAQVQQLQMTLHQLKEENAALQQKAQANSEHKYGNYEQQIKEMQLLLTKAEEEKTALKNKITDQTYLQDVLQEKKLQIEFLQNQLEQRIKTFREIEKEAADKTIQVQQTQTQKENFEREMHALREELQQQREEVSAWQQAVERSREENRQHQDNLRSKTGHIENLERNLHEVQQQQAVLQLVLDDKQNMITSLQESLSREQAKTKDLEGKLITNNQLLSKIYGDLSKSLSNPPAAQQQNGTKLNGSNGHVVNGNGFNLAGQNH
;
A
#
# COMPACT_ATOMS: atom_id res chain seq x y z
N MET A 1 -72.93 -20.32 -46.93
CA MET A 1 -72.48 -19.34 -45.91
C MET A 1 -71.33 -19.84 -45.01
N LEU A 2 -70.88 -21.09 -45.10
CA LEU A 2 -69.69 -21.58 -44.36
C LEU A 2 -68.37 -21.50 -45.17
N GLY A 3 -68.44 -21.40 -46.51
CA GLY A 3 -67.25 -21.29 -47.36
C GLY A 3 -66.52 -19.94 -47.26
N PHE A 4 -67.25 -18.85 -47.01
CA PHE A 4 -66.64 -17.50 -46.90
C PHE A 4 -65.81 -17.30 -45.62
N LEU A 5 -66.12 -18.01 -44.53
CA LEU A 5 -65.36 -17.94 -43.28
C LEU A 5 -64.04 -18.73 -43.34
N LEU A 6 -64.00 -19.83 -44.11
CA LEU A 6 -62.79 -20.64 -44.29
C LEU A 6 -61.75 -19.93 -45.17
N VAL A 7 -62.19 -19.18 -46.19
CA VAL A 7 -61.31 -18.37 -47.03
C VAL A 7 -60.68 -17.23 -46.21
N SER A 8 -61.45 -16.58 -45.33
CA SER A 8 -60.96 -15.52 -44.45
C SER A 8 -59.89 -15.99 -43.45
N MET A 9 -60.01 -17.19 -42.89
CA MET A 9 -59.00 -17.75 -41.97
C MET A 9 -57.69 -18.10 -42.70
N TYR A 10 -57.77 -18.55 -43.94
CA TYR A 10 -56.57 -18.85 -44.75
C TYR A 10 -55.82 -17.56 -45.12
N GLU A 11 -56.54 -16.52 -45.53
CA GLU A 11 -55.95 -15.21 -45.83
C GLU A 11 -55.37 -14.54 -44.58
N LEU A 12 -56.03 -14.66 -43.42
CA LEU A 12 -55.50 -14.15 -42.14
C LEU A 12 -54.18 -14.84 -41.76
N LYS A 13 -54.09 -16.17 -41.96
CA LYS A 13 -52.86 -16.92 -41.68
C LYS A 13 -51.72 -16.51 -42.60
N GLN A 14 -52.00 -16.31 -43.90
CA GLN A 14 -50.99 -15.81 -44.84
C GLN A 14 -50.53 -14.38 -44.50
N PHE A 15 -51.46 -13.49 -44.14
CA PHE A 15 -51.13 -12.15 -43.69
C PHE A 15 -50.24 -12.15 -42.45
N LEU A 16 -50.60 -12.94 -41.43
CA LEU A 16 -49.81 -13.08 -40.22
C LEU A 16 -48.41 -13.63 -40.51
N GLN A 17 -48.31 -14.59 -41.44
CA GLN A 17 -47.03 -15.17 -41.85
C GLN A 17 -46.13 -14.14 -42.56
N ILE A 18 -46.70 -13.31 -43.44
CA ILE A 18 -45.96 -12.23 -44.11
C ILE A 18 -45.51 -11.17 -43.11
N VAL A 19 -46.39 -10.74 -42.20
CA VAL A 19 -46.06 -9.76 -41.16
C VAL A 19 -44.96 -10.29 -40.25
N LEU A 20 -45.04 -11.55 -39.82
CA LEU A 20 -44.02 -12.17 -38.98
C LEU A 20 -42.66 -12.28 -39.69
N TRP A 21 -42.66 -12.61 -40.99
CA TRP A 21 -41.46 -12.68 -41.82
C TRP A 21 -40.75 -11.32 -41.99
N ILE A 22 -41.48 -10.21 -41.91
CA ILE A 22 -40.90 -8.86 -41.98
C ILE A 22 -40.50 -8.35 -40.59
N ALA A 23 -41.29 -8.67 -39.57
CA ALA A 23 -41.07 -8.20 -38.21
C ALA A 23 -39.82 -8.81 -37.57
N ILE A 24 -39.56 -10.11 -37.76
CA ILE A 24 -38.42 -10.80 -37.13
C ILE A 24 -37.06 -10.24 -37.63
N PRO A 25 -36.81 -10.06 -38.95
CA PRO A 25 -35.59 -9.42 -39.41
C PRO A 25 -35.47 -7.96 -38.94
N GLY A 26 -36.59 -7.23 -38.88
CA GLY A 26 -36.62 -5.84 -38.42
C GLY A 26 -36.18 -5.69 -36.96
N THR A 27 -36.64 -6.57 -36.07
CA THR A 27 -36.22 -6.54 -34.65
C THR A 27 -34.77 -6.94 -34.47
N ILE A 28 -34.27 -7.91 -35.24
CA ILE A 28 -32.85 -8.31 -35.21
C ILE A 28 -31.94 -7.16 -35.67
N ILE A 29 -32.30 -6.48 -36.76
CA ILE A 29 -31.55 -5.31 -37.25
C ILE A 29 -31.59 -4.18 -36.22
N ALA A 30 -32.74 -3.89 -35.63
CA ALA A 30 -32.86 -2.87 -34.59
C ALA A 30 -31.95 -3.19 -33.39
N PHE A 31 -31.93 -4.46 -32.95
CA PHE A 31 -31.07 -4.91 -31.84
C PHE A 31 -29.58 -4.83 -32.18
N MET A 32 -29.19 -5.18 -33.41
CA MET A 32 -27.80 -5.00 -33.86
C MET A 32 -27.40 -3.53 -33.90
N VAL A 33 -28.27 -2.64 -34.38
CA VAL A 33 -27.99 -1.20 -34.43
C VAL A 33 -27.86 -0.62 -33.03
N THR A 34 -28.78 -0.91 -32.10
CA THR A 34 -28.65 -0.44 -30.71
C THR A 34 -27.42 -1.01 -30.01
N THR A 35 -27.13 -2.30 -30.21
CA THR A 35 -25.91 -2.91 -29.64
C THR A 35 -24.65 -2.29 -30.22
N PHE A 36 -24.61 -2.01 -31.53
CA PHE A 36 -23.49 -1.34 -32.18
C PHE A 36 -23.31 0.10 -31.68
N PHE A 37 -24.39 0.87 -31.54
CA PHE A 37 -24.31 2.22 -30.96
C PHE A 37 -23.86 2.20 -29.51
N HIS A 38 -24.33 1.24 -28.72
CA HIS A 38 -23.93 1.12 -27.33
C HIS A 38 -22.46 0.71 -27.19
N TYR A 39 -21.98 -0.20 -28.04
CA TYR A 39 -20.59 -0.60 -28.12
C TYR A 39 -19.68 0.56 -28.57
N LYS A 40 -20.10 1.32 -29.60
CA LYS A 40 -19.37 2.51 -30.07
C LYS A 40 -19.32 3.62 -29.01
N ARG A 41 -20.41 3.83 -28.27
CA ARG A 41 -20.45 4.79 -27.15
C ARG A 41 -19.52 4.34 -26.01
N LYS A 42 -19.56 3.06 -25.65
CA LYS A 42 -18.70 2.49 -24.61
C LYS A 42 -17.21 2.52 -24.98
N LYS A 43 -16.87 2.27 -26.26
CA LYS A 43 -15.48 2.36 -26.74
C LYS A 43 -14.95 3.79 -26.70
N LYS A 44 -15.76 4.79 -27.09
CA LYS A 44 -15.38 6.21 -26.95
C LYS A 44 -15.17 6.65 -25.50
N SER A 45 -15.97 6.12 -24.57
CA SER A 45 -15.77 6.37 -23.12
C SER A 45 -14.56 5.64 -22.54
N ALA A 46 -14.13 4.53 -23.13
CA ALA A 46 -12.98 3.75 -22.65
C ALA A 46 -11.63 4.24 -23.21
N GLU A 47 -11.62 4.93 -24.36
CA GLU A 47 -10.40 5.43 -25.01
C GLU A 47 -10.07 6.90 -24.67
N GLY A 48 -10.74 7.53 -23.69
CA GLY A 48 -10.37 8.87 -23.20
C GLY A 48 -10.38 9.98 -24.27
N GLY A 49 -11.15 9.79 -25.35
CA GLY A 49 -11.27 10.78 -26.41
C GLY A 49 -12.14 11.94 -25.93
N GLU A 50 -11.51 13.07 -25.62
CA GLU A 50 -12.17 14.35 -25.40
C GLU A 50 -13.28 14.56 -26.44
N PRO A 51 -14.51 14.88 -26.01
CA PRO A 51 -15.56 15.16 -26.95
C PRO A 51 -15.28 16.53 -27.59
N ALA A 52 -14.78 16.50 -28.82
CA ALA A 52 -14.77 17.65 -29.73
C ALA A 52 -16.22 18.10 -29.99
N TYR A 53 -16.78 18.89 -29.07
CA TYR A 53 -18.03 19.61 -29.27
C TYR A 53 -17.72 20.96 -29.91
N MET A 54 -18.01 21.04 -31.21
CA MET A 54 -18.69 22.17 -31.85
C MET A 54 -18.21 23.57 -31.44
N GLU A 55 -17.02 23.91 -31.93
CA GLU A 55 -16.62 25.28 -32.25
C GLU A 55 -17.48 25.77 -33.42
N ASN A 56 -18.71 26.23 -33.17
CA ASN A 56 -19.46 27.19 -33.99
C ASN A 56 -20.87 27.40 -33.42
N GLY A 57 -20.92 28.20 -32.37
CA GLY A 57 -22.16 28.74 -31.82
C GLY A 57 -21.78 29.82 -30.84
N GLY A 58 -21.66 31.06 -31.34
CA GLY A 58 -21.35 32.23 -30.53
C GLY A 58 -22.30 32.32 -29.34
N PHE A 59 -21.77 32.00 -28.17
CA PHE A 59 -22.45 32.16 -26.90
C PHE A 59 -21.54 33.02 -26.04
N HIS A 60 -22.13 34.10 -25.52
CA HIS A 60 -21.47 35.03 -24.62
C HIS A 60 -20.80 34.27 -23.47
N THR A 61 -19.48 34.18 -23.52
CA THR A 61 -18.64 33.96 -22.36
C THR A 61 -18.88 35.14 -21.42
N VAL A 62 -19.85 34.98 -20.52
CA VAL A 62 -19.81 35.71 -19.26
C VAL A 62 -18.59 35.15 -18.57
N VAL A 63 -17.51 35.93 -18.63
CA VAL A 63 -16.26 35.70 -17.92
C VAL A 63 -16.64 35.34 -16.49
N ALA A 64 -16.50 34.06 -16.14
CA ALA A 64 -16.41 33.63 -14.76
C ALA A 64 -15.08 34.22 -14.26
N THR A 65 -15.15 35.44 -13.76
CA THR A 65 -14.09 36.05 -12.97
C THR A 65 -13.76 35.09 -11.84
N GLU A 66 -12.47 34.83 -11.73
CA GLU A 66 -11.83 33.93 -10.79
C GLU A 66 -12.45 33.95 -9.39
N SER A 67 -12.52 32.75 -8.83
CA SER A 67 -12.90 32.41 -7.47
C SER A 67 -12.09 33.20 -6.44
N ASN A 68 -12.57 34.39 -6.10
CA ASN A 68 -12.19 35.03 -4.85
C ASN A 68 -13.34 34.76 -3.86
N GLY A 69 -13.01 34.15 -2.71
CA GLY A 69 -13.92 33.51 -1.75
C GLY A 69 -14.89 34.43 -1.00
N GLY A 70 -15.61 35.30 -1.71
CA GLY A 70 -16.71 36.08 -1.18
C GLY A 70 -18.03 35.36 -1.40
N ASN A 71 -18.75 35.08 -0.31
CA ASN A 71 -20.18 34.77 -0.27
C ASN A 71 -20.93 35.63 -1.31
N GLN A 72 -21.22 35.10 -2.50
CA GLN A 72 -22.20 35.75 -3.37
C GLN A 72 -23.57 35.51 -2.75
N PRO A 73 -24.31 36.58 -2.39
CA PRO A 73 -25.66 36.43 -1.89
C PRO A 73 -26.51 35.81 -3.00
N VAL A 74 -27.21 34.74 -2.64
CA VAL A 74 -28.19 34.06 -3.48
C VAL A 74 -29.15 35.12 -4.06
N PRO A 75 -29.51 35.08 -5.35
CA PRO A 75 -30.36 36.10 -5.96
C PRO A 75 -31.60 36.41 -5.11
N ASP A 76 -31.91 37.70 -4.95
CA ASP A 76 -32.88 38.22 -3.98
C ASP A 76 -34.30 37.62 -4.12
N TRP A 77 -34.63 37.07 -5.28
CA TRP A 77 -35.90 36.40 -5.55
C TRP A 77 -36.00 34.96 -5.01
N LEU A 78 -34.85 34.30 -4.78
CA LEU A 78 -34.76 33.03 -4.03
C LEU A 78 -34.80 33.28 -2.52
N ALA A 79 -34.31 34.44 -2.06
CA ALA A 79 -34.32 34.85 -0.66
C ALA A 79 -35.66 35.50 -0.24
N SER A 80 -36.40 36.10 -1.18
CA SER A 80 -37.74 36.62 -0.91
C SER A 80 -38.68 35.44 -0.67
N GLY A 81 -38.93 35.14 0.61
CA GLY A 81 -39.79 34.05 1.10
C GLY A 81 -41.28 34.18 0.77
N SER A 82 -41.62 34.64 -0.43
CA SER A 82 -43.00 34.81 -0.90
C SER A 82 -43.67 33.50 -1.30
N ASN A 83 -42.94 32.38 -1.41
CA ASN A 83 -43.55 31.06 -1.60
C ASN A 83 -42.98 29.99 -0.63
N PRO A 84 -43.74 29.60 0.42
CA PRO A 84 -43.27 28.65 1.43
C PRO A 84 -43.03 27.23 0.88
N ASP A 85 -43.59 26.88 -0.28
CA ASP A 85 -43.47 25.53 -0.88
C ASP A 85 -42.09 25.24 -1.50
N ASN A 86 -41.26 26.24 -1.78
CA ASN A 86 -39.92 26.04 -2.37
C ASN A 86 -38.80 25.85 -1.34
N GLN A 87 -39.05 26.13 -0.06
CA GLN A 87 -38.13 25.93 1.07
C GLN A 87 -37.53 24.50 1.17
N PRO A 88 -38.31 23.40 1.06
CA PRO A 88 -37.76 22.04 1.18
C PRO A 88 -36.80 21.70 0.03
N LEU A 89 -37.05 22.20 -1.19
CA LEU A 89 -36.19 21.95 -2.34
C LEU A 89 -34.83 22.66 -2.20
N ILE A 90 -34.86 23.91 -1.73
CA ILE A 90 -33.65 24.70 -1.44
C ILE A 90 -32.84 24.03 -0.33
N LYS A 91 -33.47 23.60 0.77
CA LYS A 91 -32.79 22.90 1.87
C LYS A 91 -32.15 21.58 1.41
N LYS A 92 -32.85 20.80 0.58
CA LYS A 92 -32.30 19.56 0.03
C LYS A 92 -31.10 19.83 -0.87
N TYR A 93 -31.16 20.87 -1.70
CA TYR A 93 -30.03 21.28 -2.52
C TYR A 93 -28.83 21.73 -1.68
N GLU A 94 -29.07 22.59 -0.69
CA GLU A 94 -28.02 23.07 0.20
C GLU A 94 -27.35 21.89 0.94
N GLN A 95 -28.14 20.89 1.34
CA GLN A 95 -27.63 19.66 1.93
C GLN A 95 -26.80 18.83 0.94
N GLU A 96 -27.26 18.66 -0.30
CA GLU A 96 -26.50 17.91 -1.32
C GLU A 96 -25.19 18.61 -1.68
N VAL A 97 -25.20 19.95 -1.83
CA VAL A 97 -23.99 20.75 -2.06
C VAL A 97 -23.02 20.65 -0.88
N ARG A 98 -23.51 20.68 0.37
CA ARG A 98 -22.67 20.46 1.55
C ARG A 98 -22.04 19.08 1.53
N ARG A 99 -22.81 18.04 1.20
CA ARG A 99 -22.31 16.66 1.09
C ARG A 99 -21.22 16.54 0.01
N TYR A 100 -21.41 17.13 -1.17
CA TYR A 100 -20.36 17.14 -2.20
C TYR A 100 -19.11 17.90 -1.77
N ARG A 101 -19.26 19.03 -1.06
CA ARG A 101 -18.12 19.78 -0.50
C ARG A 101 -17.38 18.97 0.56
N GLU A 102 -18.08 18.29 1.45
CA GLU A 102 -17.48 17.42 2.47
C GLU A 102 -16.75 16.24 1.84
N ASN A 103 -17.35 15.59 0.84
CA ASN A 103 -16.71 14.50 0.09
C ASN A 103 -15.46 14.99 -0.64
N TYR A 104 -15.52 16.16 -1.29
CA TYR A 104 -14.38 16.76 -1.97
C TYR A 104 -13.27 17.14 -0.98
N ALA A 105 -13.61 17.73 0.16
CA ALA A 105 -12.64 18.08 1.19
C ALA A 105 -11.94 16.82 1.76
N THR A 106 -12.68 15.73 1.94
CA THR A 106 -12.11 14.43 2.36
C THR A 106 -11.18 13.88 1.29
N LEU A 107 -11.59 13.91 0.02
CA LEU A 107 -10.76 13.44 -1.09
C LEU A 107 -9.50 14.30 -1.27
N GLU A 108 -9.59 15.62 -1.07
CA GLU A 108 -8.44 16.53 -1.09
C GLU A 108 -7.46 16.24 0.05
N GLN A 109 -7.98 15.94 1.26
CA GLN A 109 -7.15 15.52 2.38
C GLN A 109 -6.43 14.20 2.09
N ASP A 110 -7.13 13.19 1.57
CA ASP A 110 -6.56 11.89 1.19
C ASP A 110 -5.50 12.06 0.08
N PHE A 111 -5.76 12.95 -0.89
CA PHE A 111 -4.81 13.29 -1.94
C PHE A 111 -3.54 13.93 -1.37
N ARG A 112 -3.66 14.91 -0.46
CA ARG A 112 -2.50 15.52 0.22
C ARG A 112 -1.72 14.52 1.06
N GLU A 113 -2.39 13.61 1.77
CA GLU A 113 -1.70 12.57 2.53
C GLU A 113 -0.94 11.62 1.60
N LEU A 114 -1.53 11.26 0.46
CA LEU A 114 -0.88 10.41 -0.54
C LEU A 114 0.27 11.13 -1.24
N GLU A 115 0.13 12.41 -1.58
CA GLU A 115 1.23 13.25 -2.09
C GLU A 115 2.37 13.33 -1.08
N GLY A 116 2.06 13.49 0.21
CA GLY A 116 3.04 13.45 1.30
C GLY A 116 3.79 12.12 1.32
N LYS A 117 3.07 11.00 1.33
CA LYS A 117 3.67 9.65 1.27
C LYS A 117 4.49 9.43 0.01
N TYR A 118 4.00 9.88 -1.14
CA TYR A 118 4.71 9.77 -2.42
C TYR A 118 5.99 10.60 -2.40
N SER A 119 5.93 11.85 -1.92
CA SER A 119 7.09 12.74 -1.76
C SER A 119 8.11 12.16 -0.79
N ASP A 120 7.67 11.61 0.35
CA ASP A 120 8.55 10.95 1.31
C ASP A 120 9.20 9.71 0.71
N LEU A 121 8.43 8.90 -0.02
CA LEU A 121 8.96 7.72 -0.70
C LEU A 121 9.91 8.09 -1.83
N LEU A 122 9.64 9.17 -2.57
CA LEU A 122 10.48 9.72 -3.62
C LEU A 122 11.79 10.26 -3.03
N ASN A 123 11.72 11.07 -1.98
CA ASN A 123 12.89 11.59 -1.27
C ASN A 123 13.72 10.46 -0.66
N LYS A 124 13.06 9.46 -0.07
CA LYS A 124 13.73 8.25 0.44
C LYS A 124 14.35 7.46 -0.70
N ALA A 125 13.67 7.28 -1.82
CA ALA A 125 14.21 6.61 -3.00
C ALA A 125 15.45 7.35 -3.52
N TYR A 126 15.38 8.66 -3.78
CA TYR A 126 16.53 9.44 -4.28
C TYR A 126 17.70 9.51 -3.31
N SER A 127 17.45 9.77 -2.02
CA SER A 127 18.51 9.83 -1.01
C SER A 127 19.17 8.47 -0.78
N THR A 128 18.35 7.41 -0.71
CA THR A 128 18.85 6.04 -0.55
C THR A 128 19.49 5.53 -1.83
N GLU A 129 19.04 5.95 -3.01
CA GLU A 129 19.60 5.55 -4.30
C GLU A 129 20.99 6.14 -4.51
N LYS A 130 21.18 7.44 -4.23
CA LYS A 130 22.52 8.05 -4.30
C LYS A 130 23.50 7.38 -3.33
N GLN A 131 23.06 7.12 -2.09
CA GLN A 131 23.90 6.46 -1.10
C GLN A 131 24.13 4.97 -1.42
N ASN A 132 23.12 4.30 -1.99
CA ASN A 132 23.21 2.89 -2.37
C ASN A 132 24.04 2.69 -3.61
N ASP A 133 23.99 3.57 -4.61
CA ASP A 133 24.80 3.49 -5.82
C ASP A 133 26.29 3.62 -5.51
N ASP A 134 26.66 4.60 -4.69
CA ASP A 134 28.04 4.75 -4.24
C ASP A 134 28.50 3.52 -3.43
N SER A 135 27.61 2.99 -2.58
CA SER A 135 27.91 1.77 -1.80
C SER A 135 28.00 0.51 -2.67
N SER A 136 27.14 0.39 -3.68
CA SER A 136 27.02 -0.76 -4.58
C SER A 136 28.20 -0.79 -5.54
N ALA A 137 28.57 0.37 -6.10
CA ALA A 137 29.78 0.52 -6.90
C ALA A 137 31.03 0.17 -6.09
N ARG A 138 31.10 0.61 -4.82
CA ARG A 138 32.21 0.25 -3.92
C ARG A 138 32.24 -1.25 -3.61
N VAL A 139 31.10 -1.86 -3.29
CA VAL A 139 31.01 -3.31 -3.05
C VAL A 139 31.38 -4.10 -4.31
N GLN A 140 30.98 -3.66 -5.50
CA GLN A 140 31.38 -4.29 -6.77
C GLN A 140 32.88 -4.18 -7.01
N LEU A 141 33.49 -3.04 -6.71
CA LEU A 141 34.96 -2.88 -6.77
C LEU A 141 35.66 -3.81 -5.78
N GLU A 142 35.16 -3.94 -4.54
CA GLU A 142 35.68 -4.88 -3.55
C GLU A 142 35.55 -6.34 -4.01
N ILE A 143 34.40 -6.74 -4.56
CA ILE A 143 34.18 -8.07 -5.15
C ILE A 143 35.19 -8.32 -6.26
N ASN A 144 35.40 -7.37 -7.17
CA ASN A 144 36.35 -7.52 -8.27
C ASN A 144 37.80 -7.63 -7.76
N GLY A 145 38.15 -6.84 -6.75
CA GLY A 145 39.46 -6.91 -6.08
C GLY A 145 39.71 -8.27 -5.41
N TYR A 146 38.72 -8.80 -4.68
CA TYR A 146 38.84 -10.11 -4.05
C TYR A 146 38.85 -11.25 -5.06
N LYS A 147 38.04 -11.20 -6.12
CA LYS A 147 38.08 -12.18 -7.21
C LYS A 147 39.45 -12.22 -7.89
N LEU A 148 40.05 -11.05 -8.14
CA LEU A 148 41.40 -10.97 -8.69
C LEU A 148 42.43 -11.60 -7.73
N LYS A 149 42.34 -11.30 -6.43
CA LYS A 149 43.23 -11.87 -5.40
C LYS A 149 43.07 -13.39 -5.29
N VAL A 150 41.84 -13.91 -5.33
CA VAL A 150 41.54 -15.35 -5.37
C VAL A 150 42.20 -15.97 -6.60
N SER A 151 42.03 -15.38 -7.78
CA SER A 151 42.64 -15.90 -9.02
C SER A 151 44.17 -15.92 -8.96
N GLN A 152 44.80 -14.89 -8.41
CA GLN A 152 46.26 -14.84 -8.22
C GLN A 152 46.75 -15.91 -7.23
N LEU A 153 46.05 -16.09 -6.11
CA LEU A 153 46.39 -17.13 -5.13
C LEU A 153 46.16 -18.54 -5.68
N GLN A 154 45.10 -18.75 -6.47
CA GLN A 154 44.81 -20.01 -7.13
C GLN A 154 45.93 -20.37 -8.13
N GLN A 155 46.36 -19.41 -8.95
CA GLN A 155 47.46 -19.60 -9.90
C GLN A 155 48.79 -19.87 -9.18
N ALA A 156 49.08 -19.15 -8.09
CA ALA A 156 50.27 -19.40 -7.27
C ALA A 156 50.24 -20.80 -6.63
N LEU A 157 49.08 -21.24 -6.14
CA LEU A 157 48.86 -22.60 -5.62
C LEU A 157 49.11 -23.66 -6.69
N GLU A 158 48.56 -23.50 -7.90
CA GLU A 158 48.78 -24.43 -9.02
C GLU A 158 50.27 -24.53 -9.39
N THR A 159 50.96 -23.38 -9.45
CA THR A 159 52.40 -23.33 -9.77
C THR A 159 53.23 -24.00 -8.67
N ALA A 160 52.91 -23.75 -7.40
CA ALA A 160 53.57 -24.37 -6.25
C ALA A 160 53.32 -25.89 -6.20
N GLN A 161 52.10 -26.34 -6.50
CA GLN A 161 51.76 -27.76 -6.60
C GLN A 161 52.51 -28.44 -7.75
N ALA A 162 52.58 -27.81 -8.92
CA ALA A 162 53.33 -28.34 -10.07
C ALA A 162 54.83 -28.50 -9.75
N ASN A 163 55.42 -27.49 -9.10
CA ASN A 163 56.83 -27.53 -8.67
C ASN A 163 57.08 -28.57 -7.57
N ALA A 164 56.15 -28.74 -6.62
CA ALA A 164 56.25 -29.75 -5.57
C ALA A 164 56.24 -31.18 -6.16
N LYS A 165 55.39 -31.44 -7.15
CA LYS A 165 55.32 -32.72 -7.88
C LYS A 165 56.60 -33.05 -8.66
N LEU A 166 57.35 -32.04 -9.11
CA LEU A 166 58.61 -32.21 -9.84
C LEU A 166 59.80 -32.50 -8.90
N ASN A 167 59.79 -31.95 -7.67
CA ASN A 167 60.95 -32.00 -6.77
C ASN A 167 60.86 -33.05 -5.64
N SER A 168 59.66 -33.55 -5.30
CA SER A 168 59.48 -34.44 -4.15
C SER A 168 58.53 -35.59 -4.52
N GLY A 169 59.04 -36.82 -4.49
CA GLY A 169 58.18 -38.00 -4.53
C GLY A 169 57.31 -38.06 -3.27
N ASP A 170 56.02 -37.77 -3.43
CA ASP A 170 54.85 -38.14 -2.61
C ASP A 170 54.82 -37.91 -1.08
N GLN A 171 55.82 -37.33 -0.44
CA GLN A 171 55.77 -37.16 1.03
C GLN A 171 55.85 -35.70 1.47
N GLN A 172 54.69 -35.26 1.97
CA GLN A 172 54.35 -34.02 2.67
C GLN A 172 54.08 -32.79 1.79
N VAL A 173 52.78 -32.53 1.61
CA VAL A 173 52.28 -31.22 1.18
C VAL A 173 52.74 -30.19 2.22
N PRO A 174 53.47 -29.13 1.82
CA PRO A 174 53.97 -28.11 2.76
C PRO A 174 52.81 -27.42 3.47
N GLU A 175 52.93 -27.23 4.78
CA GLU A 175 51.96 -26.52 5.64
C GLU A 175 51.54 -25.14 5.08
N ALA A 176 52.46 -24.47 4.38
CA ALA A 176 52.20 -23.22 3.66
C ALA A 176 51.15 -23.34 2.55
N LEU A 177 51.04 -24.50 1.88
CA LEU A 177 50.04 -24.76 0.86
C LEU A 177 48.64 -24.88 1.48
N ALA A 178 48.53 -25.56 2.63
CA ALA A 178 47.28 -25.68 3.38
C ALA A 178 46.79 -24.31 3.89
N ALA A 179 47.70 -23.48 4.40
CA ALA A 179 47.39 -22.12 4.82
C ALA A 179 46.90 -21.25 3.63
N SER A 180 47.56 -21.36 2.46
CA SER A 180 47.13 -20.64 1.26
C SER A 180 45.79 -21.14 0.70
N GLN A 181 45.48 -22.44 0.81
CA GLN A 181 44.16 -22.98 0.46
C GLN A 181 43.06 -22.45 1.39
N LEU A 182 43.32 -22.38 2.70
CA LEU A 182 42.38 -21.79 3.66
C LEU A 182 42.13 -20.30 3.38
N GLN A 183 43.19 -19.56 3.00
CA GLN A 183 43.06 -18.16 2.60
C GLN A 183 42.21 -17.99 1.34
N VAL A 184 42.37 -18.87 0.34
CA VAL A 184 41.51 -18.86 -0.85
C VAL A 184 40.05 -19.13 -0.49
N GLN A 185 39.80 -20.12 0.36
CA GLN A 185 38.44 -20.47 0.81
C GLN A 185 37.77 -19.29 1.53
N THR A 186 38.45 -18.67 2.49
CA THR A 186 37.92 -17.51 3.23
C THR A 186 37.63 -16.31 2.32
N LEU A 187 38.47 -16.05 1.32
CA LEU A 187 38.22 -15.00 0.32
C LEU A 187 37.04 -15.34 -0.59
N GLN A 188 36.88 -16.61 -0.99
CA GLN A 188 35.72 -17.05 -1.77
C GLN A 188 34.41 -16.89 -0.97
N ASP A 189 34.41 -17.27 0.31
CA ASP A 189 33.25 -17.09 1.19
C ASP A 189 32.91 -15.60 1.36
N THR A 190 33.91 -14.74 1.50
CA THR A 190 33.73 -13.28 1.58
C THR A 190 33.13 -12.72 0.29
N VAL A 191 33.60 -13.19 -0.88
CA VAL A 191 33.02 -12.81 -2.18
C VAL A 191 31.56 -13.24 -2.27
N ALA A 192 31.22 -14.47 -1.85
CA ALA A 192 29.85 -14.96 -1.86
C ALA A 192 28.93 -14.11 -0.96
N GLN A 193 29.39 -13.74 0.25
CA GLN A 193 28.64 -12.86 1.14
C GLN A 193 28.42 -11.46 0.55
N LEU A 194 29.45 -10.87 -0.07
CA LEU A 194 29.32 -9.56 -0.72
C LEU A 194 28.37 -9.63 -1.94
N GLN A 195 28.40 -10.72 -2.70
CA GLN A 195 27.48 -10.94 -3.81
C GLN A 195 26.02 -11.07 -3.33
N GLU A 196 25.78 -11.77 -2.22
CA GLU A 196 24.43 -11.88 -1.65
C GLU A 196 23.93 -10.54 -1.09
N LYS A 197 24.83 -9.76 -0.47
CA LYS A 197 24.50 -8.39 -0.03
C LYS A 197 24.12 -7.49 -1.22
N LEU A 198 24.83 -7.59 -2.34
CA LEU A 198 24.51 -6.85 -3.56
C LEU A 198 23.15 -7.28 -4.13
N ARG A 199 22.86 -8.58 -4.14
CA ARG A 199 21.58 -9.14 -4.60
C ARG A 199 20.40 -8.64 -3.78
N THR A 200 20.50 -8.73 -2.46
CA THR A 200 19.44 -8.26 -1.54
C THR A 200 19.21 -6.75 -1.63
N GLN A 201 20.28 -5.96 -1.86
CA GLN A 201 20.16 -4.52 -2.09
C GLN A 201 19.45 -4.21 -3.42
N GLN A 202 19.72 -4.98 -4.48
CA GLN A 202 19.04 -4.86 -5.76
C GLN A 202 17.55 -5.25 -5.64
N GLU A 203 17.24 -6.35 -4.97
CA GLU A 203 15.85 -6.76 -4.72
C GLU A 203 15.06 -5.70 -3.95
N LEU A 204 15.70 -5.01 -3.00
CA LEU A 204 15.09 -3.90 -2.26
C LEU A 204 14.84 -2.67 -3.15
N LYS A 205 15.75 -2.36 -4.09
CA LYS A 205 15.54 -1.32 -5.09
C LYS A 205 14.35 -1.65 -5.99
N ASP A 206 14.29 -2.87 -6.50
CA ASP A 206 13.22 -3.31 -7.40
C ASP A 206 11.85 -3.27 -6.69
N ARG A 207 11.80 -3.65 -5.40
CA ARG A 207 10.58 -3.52 -4.57
C ARG A 207 10.16 -2.05 -4.40
N ASN A 208 11.08 -1.16 -4.06
CA ASN A 208 10.78 0.26 -3.91
C ASN A 208 10.30 0.89 -5.24
N ALA A 209 10.89 0.50 -6.37
CA ALA A 209 10.47 0.96 -7.70
C ALA A 209 9.05 0.47 -8.07
N ALA A 210 8.73 -0.78 -7.73
CA ALA A 210 7.38 -1.32 -7.90
C ALA A 210 6.35 -0.59 -7.01
N GLU A 211 6.72 -0.27 -5.77
CA GLU A 211 5.86 0.50 -4.85
C GLU A 211 5.62 1.94 -5.36
N LEU A 212 6.66 2.62 -5.84
CA LEU A 212 6.54 3.93 -6.49
C LEU A 212 5.57 3.88 -7.68
N THR A 213 5.69 2.87 -8.53
CA THR A 213 4.79 2.69 -9.69
C THR A 213 3.34 2.46 -9.24
N ARG A 214 3.14 1.66 -8.18
CA ARG A 214 1.81 1.42 -7.60
C ARG A 214 1.19 2.71 -7.04
N LEU A 215 1.96 3.49 -6.29
CA LEU A 215 1.50 4.77 -5.73
C LEU A 215 1.22 5.80 -6.82
N GLU A 216 2.03 5.86 -7.87
CA GLU A 216 1.80 6.75 -9.02
C GLU A 216 0.47 6.39 -9.73
N ASN A 217 0.19 5.11 -9.93
CA ASN A 217 -1.07 4.65 -10.49
C ASN A 217 -2.26 4.99 -9.59
N LEU A 218 -2.09 4.88 -8.27
CA LEU A 218 -3.13 5.23 -7.31
C LEU A 218 -3.40 6.74 -7.29
N LEU A 219 -2.35 7.57 -7.33
CA LEU A 219 -2.45 9.03 -7.50
C LEU A 219 -3.21 9.39 -8.77
N LYS A 220 -2.84 8.81 -9.93
CA LYS A 220 -3.55 9.04 -11.19
C LYS A 220 -5.03 8.67 -11.10
N ASN A 221 -5.34 7.51 -10.51
CA ASN A 221 -6.74 7.09 -10.34
C ASN A 221 -7.53 8.04 -9.43
N MET A 222 -6.94 8.51 -8.32
CA MET A 222 -7.59 9.51 -7.47
C MET A 222 -7.74 10.86 -8.17
N GLU A 223 -6.74 11.28 -8.94
CA GLU A 223 -6.82 12.51 -9.74
C GLU A 223 -7.96 12.44 -10.76
N TYR A 224 -8.10 11.30 -11.47
CA TYR A 224 -9.24 11.06 -12.37
C TYR A 224 -10.56 11.10 -11.62
N SER A 225 -10.65 10.48 -10.44
CA SER A 225 -11.85 10.51 -9.61
C SER A 225 -12.20 11.93 -9.16
N ALA A 226 -11.22 12.70 -8.70
CA ALA A 226 -11.40 14.09 -8.27
C ALA A 226 -11.87 14.98 -9.42
N LYS A 227 -11.25 14.86 -10.60
CA LYS A 227 -11.66 15.57 -11.82
C LYS A 227 -13.07 15.19 -12.26
N SER A 228 -13.43 13.90 -12.17
CA SER A 228 -14.78 13.43 -12.49
C SER A 228 -15.81 14.05 -11.53
N SER A 229 -15.58 13.99 -10.22
CA SER A 229 -16.48 14.57 -9.22
C SER A 229 -16.59 16.10 -9.35
N GLN A 230 -15.50 16.78 -9.71
CA GLN A 230 -15.54 18.22 -9.99
C GLN A 230 -16.41 18.52 -11.22
N SER A 231 -16.23 17.79 -12.32
CA SER A 231 -17.05 17.93 -13.53
C SER A 231 -18.53 17.68 -13.25
N GLU A 232 -18.86 16.64 -12.46
CA GLU A 232 -20.25 16.35 -12.06
C GLU A 232 -20.85 17.47 -11.21
N SER A 233 -20.07 18.03 -10.28
CA SER A 233 -20.50 19.19 -9.47
C SER A 233 -20.75 20.43 -10.34
N GLU A 234 -19.88 20.70 -11.31
CA GLU A 234 -20.04 21.81 -12.26
C GLU A 234 -21.28 21.61 -13.15
N GLU A 235 -21.53 20.40 -13.63
CA GLU A 235 -22.73 20.07 -14.41
C GLU A 235 -24.01 20.24 -13.59
N LEU A 236 -24.03 19.76 -12.34
CA LEU A 236 -25.13 19.99 -11.42
C LEU A 236 -25.35 21.50 -11.22
N GLN A 237 -24.30 22.26 -10.96
CA GLN A 237 -24.40 23.70 -10.78
C GLN A 237 -24.95 24.42 -12.02
N ARG A 238 -24.55 23.99 -13.24
CA ARG A 238 -25.13 24.48 -14.50
C ARG A 238 -26.61 24.12 -14.65
N TYR A 239 -26.99 22.88 -14.31
CA TYR A 239 -28.38 22.44 -14.35
C TYR A 239 -29.26 23.28 -13.40
N PHE A 240 -28.77 23.53 -12.19
CA PHE A 240 -29.46 24.38 -11.22
C PHE A 240 -29.55 25.83 -11.68
N ALA A 241 -28.47 26.42 -12.18
CA ALA A 241 -28.49 27.78 -12.72
C ALA A 241 -29.55 27.92 -13.83
N LYS A 242 -29.62 26.93 -14.74
CA LYS A 242 -30.63 26.90 -15.80
C LYS A 242 -32.05 26.78 -15.25
N GLN A 243 -32.29 25.91 -14.26
CA GLN A 243 -33.60 25.73 -13.65
C GLN A 243 -34.06 26.99 -12.91
N VAL A 244 -33.13 27.66 -12.23
CA VAL A 244 -33.31 28.93 -11.53
C VAL A 244 -33.68 30.04 -12.53
N ASP A 245 -32.95 30.16 -13.64
CA ASP A 245 -33.26 31.12 -14.70
C ASP A 245 -34.64 30.84 -15.36
N GLU A 246 -34.95 29.58 -15.61
CA GLU A 246 -36.23 29.16 -16.20
C GLU A 246 -37.42 29.46 -15.28
N LEU A 247 -37.29 29.17 -13.97
CA LEU A 247 -38.29 29.58 -12.98
C LEU A 247 -38.42 31.10 -12.89
N GLY A 248 -37.30 31.83 -12.91
CA GLY A 248 -37.30 33.30 -12.89
C GLY A 248 -38.04 33.89 -14.09
N LEU A 249 -37.84 33.31 -15.28
CA LEU A 249 -38.58 33.65 -16.50
C LEU A 249 -40.07 33.34 -16.38
N GLN A 250 -40.45 32.17 -15.86
CA GLN A 250 -41.85 31.81 -15.64
C GLN A 250 -42.54 32.79 -14.69
N TYR A 251 -41.94 33.08 -13.52
CA TYR A 251 -42.49 34.05 -12.58
C TYR A 251 -42.65 35.44 -13.18
N LYS A 252 -41.67 35.89 -13.97
CA LYS A 252 -41.74 37.19 -14.64
C LYS A 252 -42.88 37.23 -15.65
N ASN A 253 -43.08 36.16 -16.41
CA ASN A 253 -44.17 36.04 -17.37
C ASN A 253 -45.54 36.00 -16.67
N GLU A 254 -45.71 35.16 -15.65
CA GLU A 254 -46.95 35.07 -14.86
C GLU A 254 -47.29 36.41 -14.19
N LYS A 255 -46.29 37.09 -13.62
CA LYS A 255 -46.47 38.44 -13.05
C LYS A 255 -46.95 39.43 -14.09
N ASN A 256 -46.39 39.41 -15.29
CA ASN A 256 -46.80 40.30 -16.38
C ASN A 256 -48.22 39.97 -16.87
N GLU A 257 -48.56 38.68 -16.95
CA GLU A 257 -49.90 38.22 -17.37
C GLU A 257 -50.97 38.58 -16.33
N LEU A 258 -50.69 38.37 -15.05
CA LEU A 258 -51.56 38.81 -13.95
C LEU A 258 -51.71 40.33 -13.92
N ALA A 259 -50.64 41.09 -14.13
CA ALA A 259 -50.71 42.55 -14.22
C ALA A 259 -51.60 43.00 -15.40
N ALA A 260 -51.51 42.33 -16.55
CA ALA A 260 -52.36 42.60 -17.70
C ALA A 260 -53.84 42.27 -17.43
N GLN A 261 -54.12 41.13 -16.78
CA GLN A 261 -55.50 40.78 -16.38
C GLN A 261 -56.09 41.80 -15.40
N VAL A 262 -55.32 42.26 -14.41
CA VAL A 262 -55.76 43.29 -13.46
C VAL A 262 -56.08 44.59 -14.20
N GLN A 263 -55.26 44.99 -15.17
CA GLN A 263 -55.50 46.19 -15.98
C GLN A 263 -56.78 46.05 -16.84
N GLN A 264 -57.00 44.88 -17.43
CA GLN A 264 -58.21 44.59 -18.22
C GLN A 264 -59.48 44.63 -17.35
N LEU A 265 -59.43 44.05 -16.15
CA LEU A 265 -60.54 44.10 -15.19
C LEU A 265 -60.85 45.53 -14.72
N GLN A 266 -59.83 46.38 -14.55
CA GLN A 266 -60.04 47.79 -14.23
C GLN A 266 -60.78 48.53 -15.37
N MET A 267 -60.47 48.23 -16.63
CA MET A 267 -61.17 48.82 -17.78
C MET A 267 -62.63 48.38 -17.88
N THR A 268 -62.93 47.09 -17.70
CA THR A 268 -64.31 46.59 -17.75
C THR A 268 -65.16 47.11 -16.60
N LEU A 269 -64.60 47.22 -15.39
CA LEU A 269 -65.28 47.88 -14.26
C LEU A 269 -65.63 49.34 -14.57
N HIS A 270 -64.77 50.06 -15.28
CA HIS A 270 -65.04 51.43 -15.68
C HIS A 270 -66.21 51.52 -16.68
N GLN A 271 -66.20 50.68 -17.73
CA GLN A 271 -67.30 50.60 -18.72
C GLN A 271 -68.65 50.27 -18.07
N LEU A 272 -68.69 49.25 -17.21
CA LEU A 272 -69.92 48.87 -16.53
C LEU A 272 -70.47 50.00 -15.64
N LYS A 273 -69.57 50.81 -15.04
CA LYS A 273 -69.98 51.96 -14.23
C LYS A 273 -70.63 53.06 -15.08
N GLU A 274 -70.14 53.30 -16.30
CA GLU A 274 -70.73 54.25 -17.26
C GLU A 274 -72.08 53.76 -17.79
N GLU A 275 -72.17 52.47 -18.15
CA GLU A 275 -73.41 51.87 -18.64
C GLU A 275 -74.53 51.92 -17.60
N ASN A 276 -74.20 51.64 -16.34
CA ASN A 276 -75.16 51.68 -15.24
C ASN A 276 -75.68 53.12 -14.99
N ALA A 277 -74.84 54.13 -15.15
CA ALA A 277 -75.25 55.54 -15.10
C ALA A 277 -76.20 55.92 -16.26
N ALA A 278 -75.94 55.42 -17.47
CA ALA A 278 -76.79 55.64 -18.64
C ALA A 278 -78.16 54.95 -18.52
N LEU A 279 -78.20 53.74 -17.93
CA LEU A 279 -79.46 53.02 -17.68
C LEU A 279 -80.29 53.70 -16.57
N GLN A 280 -79.65 54.25 -15.53
CA GLN A 280 -80.34 55.07 -14.52
C GLN A 280 -81.01 56.32 -15.11
N GLN A 281 -80.38 56.96 -16.11
CA GLN A 281 -81.00 58.08 -16.83
C GLN A 281 -82.17 57.65 -17.71
N LYS A 282 -82.08 56.50 -18.39
CA LYS A 282 -83.18 55.97 -19.23
C LYS A 282 -84.40 55.52 -18.42
N ALA A 283 -84.19 55.01 -17.21
CA ALA A 283 -85.27 54.59 -16.32
C ALA A 283 -86.11 55.77 -15.77
N GLN A 284 -85.54 56.98 -15.70
CA GLN A 284 -86.24 58.18 -15.23
C GLN A 284 -87.09 58.87 -16.32
N ALA A 285 -86.95 58.48 -17.59
CA ALA A 285 -87.55 59.19 -18.73
C ALA A 285 -88.83 58.56 -19.31
N ASN A 286 -89.34 57.44 -18.75
CA ASN A 286 -90.29 56.59 -19.46
C ASN A 286 -91.52 56.13 -18.66
N SER A 287 -92.16 57.06 -17.95
CA SER A 287 -93.50 56.82 -17.41
C SER A 287 -94.30 58.10 -17.47
N GLU A 288 -95.32 58.17 -18.34
CA GLU A 288 -96.58 58.90 -18.10
C GLU A 288 -97.61 58.75 -19.25
N HIS A 289 -98.81 58.25 -18.88
CA HIS A 289 -100.17 58.53 -19.39
C HIS A 289 -100.67 58.01 -20.76
N LYS A 290 -101.98 57.91 -21.06
CA LYS A 290 -103.17 57.11 -20.60
C LYS A 290 -104.38 57.49 -21.53
N TYR A 291 -105.48 56.70 -21.53
CA TYR A 291 -106.88 56.93 -22.04
C TYR A 291 -107.20 56.64 -23.54
N GLY A 292 -108.40 56.23 -24.00
CA GLY A 292 -109.68 55.83 -23.38
C GLY A 292 -110.92 55.95 -24.33
N ASN A 293 -111.79 54.95 -24.35
CA ASN A 293 -113.19 54.85 -24.84
C ASN A 293 -113.66 54.30 -26.22
N TYR A 294 -112.89 53.41 -26.88
CA TYR A 294 -113.44 52.16 -27.47
C TYR A 294 -113.39 50.99 -26.46
N GLU A 295 -113.29 51.40 -25.20
CA GLU A 295 -112.42 50.86 -24.19
C GLU A 295 -113.14 49.84 -23.33
N GLN A 296 -114.38 49.46 -23.54
CA GLN A 296 -114.91 48.31 -22.79
C GLN A 296 -114.84 47.02 -23.59
N GLN A 297 -115.17 47.06 -24.89
CA GLN A 297 -114.99 45.91 -25.77
C GLN A 297 -113.55 45.82 -26.29
N ILE A 298 -112.90 46.96 -26.54
CA ILE A 298 -111.44 47.01 -26.65
C ILE A 298 -110.79 46.77 -25.29
N LYS A 299 -111.30 47.16 -24.10
CA LYS A 299 -110.67 46.65 -22.84
C LYS A 299 -110.90 45.18 -22.67
N GLU A 300 -112.03 44.57 -23.01
CA GLU A 300 -112.26 43.14 -22.74
C GLU A 300 -111.50 42.28 -23.76
N MET A 301 -111.49 42.68 -25.03
CA MET A 301 -110.64 42.06 -26.05
C MET A 301 -109.17 42.40 -25.84
N GLN A 302 -108.81 43.62 -25.41
CA GLN A 302 -107.46 43.94 -24.90
C GLN A 302 -107.19 43.26 -23.59
N LEU A 303 -108.16 42.88 -22.75
CA LEU A 303 -107.95 42.19 -21.47
C LEU A 303 -107.65 40.74 -21.78
N LEU A 304 -108.34 40.14 -22.75
CA LEU A 304 -108.05 38.82 -23.25
C LEU A 304 -106.76 38.80 -24.07
N LEU A 305 -106.48 39.83 -24.89
CA LEU A 305 -105.20 39.99 -25.59
C LEU A 305 -104.07 40.28 -24.62
N THR A 306 -104.24 41.15 -23.63
CA THR A 306 -103.22 41.40 -22.59
C THR A 306 -103.05 40.18 -21.74
N LYS A 307 -104.10 39.46 -21.35
CA LYS A 307 -103.97 38.20 -20.63
C LYS A 307 -103.30 37.12 -21.48
N ALA A 308 -103.60 37.03 -22.78
CA ALA A 308 -102.93 36.10 -23.70
C ALA A 308 -101.48 36.52 -23.99
N GLU A 309 -101.19 37.83 -24.05
CA GLU A 309 -99.85 38.39 -24.18
C GLU A 309 -99.06 38.23 -22.88
N GLU A 310 -99.69 38.36 -21.72
CA GLU A 310 -99.17 38.09 -20.38
C GLU A 310 -98.87 36.59 -20.23
N GLU A 311 -99.77 35.70 -20.67
CA GLU A 311 -99.52 34.26 -20.67
C GLU A 311 -98.44 33.87 -21.69
N LYS A 312 -98.44 34.48 -22.88
CA LYS A 312 -97.39 34.28 -23.89
C LYS A 312 -96.04 34.80 -23.40
N THR A 313 -95.99 35.96 -22.74
CA THR A 313 -94.76 36.49 -22.14
C THR A 313 -94.34 35.65 -20.94
N ALA A 314 -95.26 35.17 -20.11
CA ALA A 314 -94.96 34.25 -19.01
C ALA A 314 -94.42 32.90 -19.51
N LEU A 315 -94.99 32.34 -20.57
CA LEU A 315 -94.49 31.11 -21.21
C LEU A 315 -93.14 31.36 -21.89
N LYS A 316 -92.96 32.50 -22.56
CA LYS A 316 -91.68 32.89 -23.14
C LYS A 316 -90.61 33.03 -22.04
N ASN A 317 -90.94 33.67 -20.92
CA ASN A 317 -90.06 33.80 -19.76
C ASN A 317 -89.72 32.43 -19.16
N LYS A 318 -90.69 31.52 -19.04
CA LYS A 318 -90.42 30.13 -18.62
C LYS A 318 -89.50 29.40 -19.57
N ILE A 319 -89.65 29.57 -20.88
CA ILE A 319 -88.75 28.98 -21.88
C ILE A 319 -87.35 29.57 -21.73
N THR A 320 -87.22 30.90 -21.57
CA THR A 320 -85.90 31.52 -21.36
C THR A 320 -85.25 31.07 -20.05
N ASP A 321 -86.03 30.95 -18.98
CA ASP A 321 -85.55 30.43 -17.70
C ASP A 321 -85.08 28.99 -17.82
N GLN A 322 -85.80 28.16 -18.59
CA GLN A 322 -85.45 26.77 -18.84
C GLN A 322 -84.15 26.66 -19.67
N THR A 323 -83.97 27.52 -20.68
CA THR A 323 -82.70 27.63 -21.43
C THR A 323 -81.56 28.06 -20.51
N TYR A 324 -81.78 29.08 -19.66
CA TYR A 324 -80.78 29.52 -18.69
C TYR A 324 -80.39 28.40 -17.71
N LEU A 325 -81.35 27.67 -17.16
CA LEU A 325 -81.09 26.51 -16.29
C LEU A 325 -80.31 25.41 -17.01
N GLN A 326 -80.59 25.18 -18.29
CA GLN A 326 -79.83 24.23 -19.10
C GLN A 326 -78.39 24.68 -19.31
N ASP A 327 -78.15 25.96 -19.60
CA ASP A 327 -76.82 26.53 -19.76
C ASP A 327 -76.02 26.45 -18.45
N VAL A 328 -76.64 26.80 -17.31
CA VAL A 328 -76.04 26.67 -15.98
C VAL A 328 -75.70 25.21 -15.66
N LEU A 329 -76.58 24.27 -16.01
CA LEU A 329 -76.33 22.84 -15.79
C LEU A 329 -75.17 22.34 -16.65
N GLN A 330 -75.08 22.78 -17.90
CA GLN A 330 -73.97 22.45 -18.79
C GLN A 330 -72.64 23.06 -18.31
N GLU A 331 -72.66 24.30 -17.82
CA GLU A 331 -71.51 24.96 -17.20
C GLU A 331 -71.04 24.20 -15.95
N LYS A 332 -71.98 23.82 -15.05
CA LYS A 332 -71.65 23.04 -13.86
C LYS A 332 -71.11 21.66 -14.21
N LYS A 333 -71.60 21.02 -15.27
CA LYS A 333 -71.05 19.76 -15.77
C LYS A 333 -69.59 19.93 -16.23
N LEU A 334 -69.29 20.97 -17.01
CA LEU A 334 -67.92 21.28 -17.43
C LEU A 334 -67.01 21.60 -16.24
N GLN A 335 -67.50 22.32 -15.23
CA GLN A 335 -66.77 22.56 -13.98
C GLN A 335 -66.46 21.26 -13.23
N ILE A 336 -67.40 20.32 -13.15
CA ILE A 336 -67.18 19.01 -12.53
C ILE A 336 -66.15 18.20 -13.30
N GLU A 337 -66.26 18.13 -14.63
CA GLU A 337 -65.29 17.40 -15.48
C GLU A 337 -63.88 17.99 -15.35
N PHE A 338 -63.77 19.32 -15.32
CA PHE A 338 -62.51 20.01 -15.09
C PHE A 338 -61.88 19.65 -13.74
N LEU A 339 -62.65 19.68 -12.65
CA LEU A 339 -62.18 19.32 -11.32
C LEU A 339 -61.81 17.84 -11.23
N GLN A 340 -62.57 16.94 -11.86
CA GLN A 340 -62.24 15.52 -11.93
C GLN A 340 -60.92 15.29 -12.65
N ASN A 341 -60.68 15.96 -13.78
CA ASN A 341 -59.42 15.85 -14.51
C ASN A 341 -58.23 16.38 -13.69
N GLN A 342 -58.38 17.52 -13.01
CA GLN A 342 -57.35 18.03 -12.10
C GLN A 342 -57.02 17.04 -10.97
N LEU A 343 -58.05 16.41 -10.41
CA LEU A 343 -57.90 15.44 -9.32
C LEU A 343 -57.23 14.15 -9.81
N GLU A 344 -57.56 13.68 -11.01
CA GLU A 344 -56.91 12.53 -11.64
C GLU A 344 -55.44 12.80 -11.95
N GLN A 345 -55.11 14.00 -12.45
CA GLN A 345 -53.72 14.43 -12.67
C GLN A 345 -52.93 14.44 -11.36
N ARG A 346 -53.48 15.03 -10.28
CA ARG A 346 -52.83 14.99 -8.96
C ARG A 346 -52.59 13.56 -8.47
N ILE A 347 -53.57 12.66 -8.60
CA ILE A 347 -53.40 11.25 -8.18
C ILE A 347 -52.28 10.57 -8.98
N LYS A 348 -52.19 10.83 -10.29
CA LYS A 348 -51.09 10.29 -11.13
C LYS A 348 -49.74 10.79 -10.65
N THR A 349 -49.59 12.10 -10.43
CA THR A 349 -48.36 12.70 -9.90
C THR A 349 -48.00 12.15 -8.52
N PHE A 350 -48.97 12.00 -7.62
CA PHE A 350 -48.73 11.43 -6.30
C PHE A 350 -48.21 9.99 -6.36
N ARG A 351 -48.77 9.14 -7.24
CA ARG A 351 -48.28 7.77 -7.43
C ARG A 351 -46.87 7.70 -8.01
N GLU A 352 -46.53 8.63 -8.90
CA GLU A 352 -45.19 8.71 -9.48
C GLU A 352 -44.16 9.11 -8.41
N ILE A 353 -44.49 10.11 -7.58
CA ILE A 353 -43.66 10.53 -6.44
C ILE A 353 -43.53 9.38 -5.41
N GLU A 354 -44.61 8.65 -5.12
CA GLU A 354 -44.58 7.51 -4.20
C GLU A 354 -43.68 6.39 -4.72
N LYS A 355 -43.74 6.09 -6.02
CA LYS A 355 -42.84 5.14 -6.67
C LYS A 355 -41.38 5.60 -6.61
N GLU A 356 -41.12 6.86 -6.93
CA GLU A 356 -39.76 7.43 -6.86
C GLU A 356 -39.20 7.41 -5.43
N ALA A 357 -40.04 7.67 -4.42
CA ALA A 357 -39.66 7.58 -3.02
C ALA A 357 -39.33 6.13 -2.60
N ALA A 358 -40.11 5.15 -3.09
CA ALA A 358 -39.82 3.73 -2.87
C ALA A 358 -38.49 3.31 -3.51
N ASP A 359 -38.24 3.71 -4.77
CA ASP A 359 -37.00 3.41 -5.48
C ASP A 359 -35.78 4.05 -4.78
N LYS A 360 -35.90 5.30 -4.32
CA LYS A 360 -34.85 5.97 -3.51
C LYS A 360 -34.62 5.27 -2.17
N THR A 361 -35.66 4.76 -1.53
CA THR A 361 -35.52 4.00 -0.28
C THR A 361 -34.71 2.72 -0.49
N ILE A 362 -34.96 2.00 -1.59
CA ILE A 362 -34.18 0.82 -1.97
C ILE A 362 -32.72 1.21 -2.26
N GLN A 363 -32.49 2.31 -2.98
CA GLN A 363 -31.14 2.81 -3.28
C GLN A 363 -30.35 3.18 -2.01
N VAL A 364 -30.99 3.84 -1.04
CA VAL A 364 -30.39 4.14 0.26
C VAL A 364 -30.04 2.85 1.01
N GLN A 365 -30.93 1.85 1.00
CA GLN A 365 -30.67 0.56 1.64
C GLN A 365 -29.51 -0.21 1.00
N GLN A 366 -29.39 -0.17 -0.33
CA GLN A 366 -28.26 -0.76 -1.04
C GLN A 366 -26.95 -0.05 -0.70
N THR A 367 -26.97 1.28 -0.69
CA THR A 367 -25.79 2.10 -0.33
C THR A 367 -25.36 1.84 1.11
N GLN A 368 -26.32 1.69 2.03
CA GLN A 368 -26.06 1.35 3.43
C GLN A 368 -25.41 -0.03 3.57
N THR A 369 -25.91 -1.04 2.86
CA THR A 369 -25.29 -2.38 2.83
C THR A 369 -23.86 -2.33 2.28
N GLN A 370 -23.60 -1.54 1.23
CA GLN A 370 -22.26 -1.36 0.67
C GLN A 370 -21.32 -0.68 1.67
N LYS A 371 -21.80 0.38 2.35
CA LYS A 371 -21.06 1.05 3.42
C LYS A 371 -20.65 0.07 4.52
N GLU A 372 -21.57 -0.76 4.99
CA GLU A 372 -21.30 -1.78 6.02
C GLU A 372 -20.30 -2.84 5.57
N ASN A 373 -20.29 -3.20 4.27
CA ASN A 373 -19.28 -4.10 3.72
C ASN A 373 -17.89 -3.43 3.70
N PHE A 374 -17.79 -2.18 3.27
CA PHE A 374 -16.53 -1.43 3.28
C PHE A 374 -16.01 -1.21 4.72
N GLU A 375 -16.90 -0.93 5.67
CA GLU A 375 -16.51 -0.82 7.09
C GLU A 375 -15.94 -2.15 7.62
N ARG A 376 -16.53 -3.29 7.23
CA ARG A 376 -15.99 -4.62 7.58
C ARG A 376 -14.62 -4.88 6.94
N GLU A 377 -14.43 -4.55 5.67
CA GLU A 377 -13.13 -4.67 4.99
C GLU A 377 -12.07 -3.77 5.65
N MET A 378 -12.43 -2.53 5.98
CA MET A 378 -11.55 -1.60 6.69
C MET A 378 -11.15 -2.10 8.08
N HIS A 379 -12.08 -2.73 8.81
CA HIS A 379 -11.76 -3.37 10.09
C HIS A 379 -10.81 -4.55 9.92
N ALA A 380 -11.03 -5.42 8.95
CA ALA A 380 -10.14 -6.55 8.66
C ALA A 380 -8.72 -6.09 8.29
N LEU A 381 -8.59 -5.07 7.45
CA LEU A 381 -7.28 -4.49 7.08
C LEU A 381 -6.57 -3.84 8.27
N ARG A 382 -7.30 -3.19 9.18
CA ARG A 382 -6.72 -2.64 10.42
C ARG A 382 -6.20 -3.74 11.34
N GLU A 383 -6.94 -4.85 11.48
CA GLU A 383 -6.49 -6.00 12.25
C GLU A 383 -5.26 -6.65 11.64
N GLU A 384 -5.21 -6.83 10.31
CA GLU A 384 -4.02 -7.36 9.62
C GLU A 384 -2.80 -6.45 9.82
N LEU A 385 -2.98 -5.13 9.71
CA LEU A 385 -1.90 -4.17 9.94
C LEU A 385 -1.41 -4.19 11.40
N GLN A 386 -2.32 -4.38 12.36
CA GLN A 386 -1.96 -4.56 13.76
C GLN A 386 -1.15 -5.85 13.96
N GLN A 387 -1.58 -6.98 13.39
CA GLN A 387 -0.85 -8.24 13.46
C GLN A 387 0.57 -8.12 12.86
N GLN A 388 0.71 -7.46 11.71
CA GLN A 388 2.03 -7.23 11.11
C GLN A 388 2.93 -6.36 12.01
N ARG A 389 2.38 -5.35 12.69
CA ARG A 389 3.15 -4.54 13.66
C ARG A 389 3.62 -5.37 14.85
N GLU A 390 2.76 -6.25 15.37
CA GLU A 390 3.10 -7.17 16.46
C GLU A 390 4.19 -8.16 16.01
N GLU A 391 4.10 -8.69 14.79
CA GLU A 391 5.11 -9.57 14.22
C GLU A 391 6.47 -8.86 14.06
N VAL A 392 6.48 -7.64 13.50
CA VAL A 392 7.71 -6.84 13.38
C VAL A 392 8.32 -6.55 14.75
N SER A 393 7.52 -6.24 15.76
CA SER A 393 7.99 -6.07 17.14
C SER A 393 8.60 -7.35 17.71
N ALA A 394 7.99 -8.51 17.46
CA ALA A 394 8.52 -9.80 17.88
C ALA A 394 9.87 -10.12 17.19
N TRP A 395 9.98 -9.87 15.89
CA TRP A 395 11.24 -10.02 15.14
C TRP A 395 12.34 -9.07 15.65
N GLN A 396 12.01 -7.82 15.97
CA GLN A 396 12.96 -6.89 16.57
C GLN A 396 13.51 -7.39 17.91
N GLN A 397 12.64 -7.92 18.78
CA GLN A 397 13.09 -8.52 20.04
C GLN A 397 13.97 -9.76 19.83
N ALA A 398 13.64 -10.61 18.85
CA ALA A 398 14.44 -11.79 18.52
C ALA A 398 15.84 -11.40 18.00
N VAL A 399 15.92 -10.37 17.15
CA VAL A 399 17.20 -9.83 16.66
C VAL A 399 18.03 -9.24 17.81
N GLU A 400 17.41 -8.53 18.75
CA GLU A 400 18.13 -7.97 19.89
C GLU A 400 18.68 -9.06 20.82
N ARG A 401 17.91 -10.13 21.08
CA ARG A 401 18.41 -11.30 21.82
C ARG A 401 19.60 -11.96 21.13
N SER A 402 19.51 -12.18 19.82
CA SER A 402 20.61 -12.75 19.04
C SER A 402 21.87 -11.86 19.04
N ARG A 403 21.71 -10.53 19.01
CA ARG A 403 22.82 -9.59 19.16
C ARG A 403 23.48 -9.68 20.53
N GLU A 404 22.69 -9.81 21.59
CA GLU A 404 23.20 -9.94 22.95
C GLU A 404 23.95 -11.27 23.15
N GLU A 405 23.41 -12.38 22.63
CA GLU A 405 24.10 -13.68 22.61
C GLU A 405 25.44 -13.59 21.86
N ASN A 406 25.48 -12.91 20.71
CA ASN A 406 26.73 -12.69 19.97
C ASN A 406 27.74 -11.85 20.75
N ARG A 407 27.30 -10.83 21.50
CA ARG A 407 28.19 -10.07 22.41
C ARG A 407 28.76 -10.97 23.49
N GLN A 408 27.93 -11.79 24.13
CA GLN A 408 28.38 -12.73 25.15
C GLN A 408 29.39 -13.75 24.58
N HIS A 409 29.16 -14.25 23.36
CA HIS A 409 30.13 -15.09 22.67
C HIS A 409 31.45 -14.36 22.39
N GLN A 410 31.39 -13.09 21.96
CA GLN A 410 32.58 -12.28 21.72
C GLN A 410 33.38 -12.03 22.99
N ASP A 411 32.72 -11.74 24.11
CA ASP A 411 33.36 -11.54 25.41
C ASP A 411 34.00 -12.84 25.94
N ASN A 412 33.32 -13.98 25.74
CA ASN A 412 33.87 -15.29 26.08
C ASN A 412 35.10 -15.63 25.23
N LEU A 413 35.05 -15.37 23.91
CA LEU A 413 36.21 -15.54 23.03
C LEU A 413 37.37 -14.64 23.48
N ARG A 414 37.11 -13.37 23.78
CA ARG A 414 38.14 -12.44 24.28
C ARG A 414 38.78 -12.92 25.59
N SER A 415 37.97 -13.43 26.51
CA SER A 415 38.44 -14.01 27.76
C SER A 415 39.32 -15.25 27.52
N LYS A 416 38.89 -16.16 26.63
CA LYS A 416 39.66 -17.35 26.23
C LYS A 416 40.98 -16.96 25.54
N THR A 417 40.96 -15.96 24.65
CA THR A 417 42.19 -15.42 24.02
C THR A 417 43.15 -14.88 25.08
N GLY A 418 42.65 -14.11 26.05
CA GLY A 418 43.49 -13.64 27.17
C GLY A 418 44.08 -14.77 28.01
N HIS A 419 43.33 -15.87 28.21
CA HIS A 419 43.86 -17.06 28.89
C HIS A 419 44.95 -17.76 28.06
N ILE A 420 44.76 -17.88 26.75
CA ILE A 420 45.77 -18.44 25.83
C ILE A 420 47.05 -17.61 25.88
N GLU A 421 46.96 -16.28 25.78
CA GLU A 421 48.13 -15.38 25.88
C GLU A 421 48.88 -15.56 27.22
N ASN A 422 48.15 -15.76 28.33
CA ASN A 422 48.78 -16.04 29.63
C ASN A 422 49.50 -17.40 29.63
N LEU A 423 48.89 -18.43 29.04
CA LEU A 423 49.52 -19.75 28.91
C LEU A 423 50.77 -19.70 28.02
N GLU A 424 50.74 -18.93 26.93
CA GLU A 424 51.90 -18.71 26.06
C GLU A 424 53.05 -18.02 26.79
N ARG A 425 52.77 -17.00 27.62
CA ARG A 425 53.79 -16.36 28.47
C ARG A 425 54.38 -17.35 29.47
N ASN A 426 53.55 -18.12 30.16
CA ASN A 426 54.03 -19.14 31.11
C ASN A 426 54.88 -20.22 30.41
N LEU A 427 54.47 -20.65 29.21
CA LEU A 427 55.25 -21.61 28.41
C LEU A 427 56.61 -21.03 28.04
N HIS A 428 56.66 -19.75 27.66
CA HIS A 428 57.91 -19.07 27.32
C HIS A 428 58.83 -18.94 28.54
N GLU A 429 58.29 -18.61 29.72
CA GLU A 429 59.06 -18.59 30.98
C GLU A 429 59.65 -19.97 31.31
N VAL A 430 58.88 -21.04 31.15
CA VAL A 430 59.36 -22.42 31.36
C VAL A 430 60.45 -22.78 30.34
N GLN A 431 60.29 -22.41 29.06
CA GLN A 431 61.31 -22.61 28.04
C GLN A 431 62.61 -21.86 28.37
N GLN A 432 62.50 -20.63 28.88
CA GLN A 432 63.65 -19.85 29.32
C GLN A 432 64.35 -20.51 30.51
N GLN A 433 63.59 -21.01 31.50
CA GLN A 433 64.15 -21.77 32.62
C GLN A 433 64.86 -23.04 32.13
N GLN A 434 64.29 -23.77 31.17
CA GLN A 434 64.92 -24.94 30.57
C GLN A 434 66.25 -24.59 29.87
N ALA A 435 66.30 -23.49 29.12
CA ALA A 435 67.53 -23.03 28.48
C ALA A 435 68.63 -22.66 29.50
N VAL A 436 68.26 -22.02 30.61
CA VAL A 436 69.19 -21.71 31.71
C VAL A 436 69.69 -22.99 32.37
N LEU A 437 68.81 -23.95 32.66
CA LEU A 437 69.20 -25.24 33.23
C LEU A 437 70.13 -26.02 32.29
N GLN A 438 69.91 -25.99 30.99
CA GLN A 438 70.80 -26.62 30.01
C GLN A 438 72.21 -26.01 30.05
N LEU A 439 72.31 -24.68 30.12
CA LEU A 439 73.60 -24.00 30.23
C LEU A 439 74.33 -24.39 31.53
N VAL A 440 73.61 -24.49 32.65
CA VAL A 440 74.17 -24.96 33.92
C VAL A 440 74.65 -26.42 33.81
N LEU A 441 73.87 -27.30 33.15
CA LEU A 441 74.29 -28.69 32.92
C LEU A 441 75.57 -28.76 32.10
N ASP A 442 75.67 -27.96 31.03
CA ASP A 442 76.86 -27.92 30.18
C ASP A 442 78.10 -27.41 30.96
N ASP A 443 77.95 -26.38 31.79
CA ASP A 443 79.01 -25.89 32.68
C ASP A 443 79.46 -26.96 33.69
N LYS A 444 78.50 -27.65 34.31
CA LYS A 444 78.80 -28.79 35.21
C LYS A 444 79.49 -29.92 34.48
N GLN A 445 79.09 -30.24 33.26
CA GLN A 445 79.71 -31.27 32.45
C GLN A 445 81.16 -30.91 32.10
N ASN A 446 81.42 -29.65 31.70
CA ASN A 446 82.77 -29.15 31.45
C ASN A 446 83.64 -29.21 32.72
N MET A 447 83.08 -28.85 33.87
CA MET A 447 83.76 -28.96 35.16
C MET A 447 84.10 -30.41 35.51
N ILE A 448 83.17 -31.36 35.28
CA ILE A 448 83.42 -32.80 35.47
C ILE A 448 84.57 -33.26 34.57
N THR A 449 84.57 -32.90 33.28
CA THR A 449 85.64 -33.26 32.35
C THR A 449 86.99 -32.68 32.79
N SER A 450 87.03 -31.43 33.25
CA SER A 450 88.25 -30.81 33.79
C SER A 450 88.78 -31.53 35.04
N LEU A 451 87.88 -31.90 35.96
CA LEU A 451 88.24 -32.69 37.15
C LEU A 451 88.73 -34.09 36.79
N GLN A 452 88.09 -34.76 35.81
CA GLN A 452 88.53 -36.06 35.31
C GLN A 452 89.93 -35.99 34.67
N GLU A 453 90.22 -34.94 33.90
CA GLU A 453 91.54 -34.71 33.32
C GLU A 453 92.59 -34.46 34.42
N SER A 454 92.28 -33.61 35.40
CA SER A 454 93.16 -33.34 36.55
C SER A 454 93.43 -34.62 37.35
N LEU A 455 92.40 -35.43 37.59
CA LEU A 455 92.53 -36.72 38.27
C LEU A 455 93.43 -37.68 37.47
N SER A 456 93.25 -37.75 36.15
CA SER A 456 94.08 -38.58 35.26
C SER A 456 95.56 -38.14 35.29
N ARG A 457 95.82 -36.83 35.32
CA ARG A 457 97.18 -36.27 35.45
C ARG A 457 97.81 -36.63 36.78
N GLU A 458 97.10 -36.50 37.89
CA GLU A 458 97.60 -36.88 39.21
C GLU A 458 97.78 -38.40 39.35
N GLN A 459 96.91 -39.22 38.75
CA GLN A 459 97.11 -40.67 38.68
C GLN A 459 98.36 -41.02 37.86
N ALA A 460 98.60 -40.37 36.72
CA ALA A 460 99.79 -40.58 35.91
C ALA A 460 101.07 -40.17 36.66
N LYS A 461 101.03 -39.05 37.39
CA LYS A 461 102.12 -38.59 38.25
C LYS A 461 102.37 -39.53 39.42
N THR A 462 101.31 -40.08 40.02
CA THR A 462 101.41 -41.11 41.06
C THR A 462 102.08 -42.36 40.50
N LYS A 463 101.66 -42.85 39.33
CA LYS A 463 102.30 -43.98 38.65
C LYS A 463 103.77 -43.72 38.31
N ASP A 464 104.12 -42.50 37.87
CA ASP A 464 105.52 -42.11 37.63
C ASP A 464 106.33 -42.11 38.92
N LEU A 465 105.78 -41.56 40.02
CA LEU A 465 106.41 -41.59 41.34
C LEU A 465 106.53 -43.02 41.88
N GLU A 466 105.53 -43.87 41.70
CA GLU A 466 105.59 -45.30 42.02
C GLU A 466 106.67 -46.00 41.20
N GLY A 467 106.77 -45.71 39.89
CA GLY A 467 107.85 -46.22 39.02
C GLY A 467 109.24 -45.76 39.48
N LYS A 468 109.38 -44.49 39.85
CA LYS A 468 110.60 -43.93 40.46
C LYS A 468 110.92 -44.60 41.81
N LEU A 469 109.90 -44.87 42.62
CA LEU A 469 110.06 -45.56 43.90
C LEU A 469 110.49 -47.02 43.68
N ILE A 470 109.87 -47.73 42.75
CA ILE A 470 110.23 -49.11 42.37
C ILE A 470 111.65 -49.16 41.86
N THR A 471 112.04 -48.27 40.94
CA THR A 471 113.42 -48.21 40.42
C THR A 471 114.42 -47.87 41.52
N ASN A 472 114.10 -46.92 42.40
CA ASN A 472 114.93 -46.61 43.57
C ASN A 472 115.03 -47.82 44.52
N ASN A 473 113.91 -48.51 44.81
CA ASN A 473 113.87 -49.69 45.65
C ASN A 473 114.60 -50.89 45.00
N GLN A 474 114.56 -51.04 43.68
CA GLN A 474 115.39 -51.98 42.93
C GLN A 474 116.86 -51.60 43.00
N LEU A 475 117.20 -50.31 42.91
CA LEU A 475 118.56 -49.81 43.04
C LEU A 475 119.10 -50.10 44.44
N LEU A 476 118.31 -49.81 45.47
CA LEU A 476 118.59 -50.17 46.87
C LEU A 476 118.72 -51.68 47.02
N SER A 477 117.78 -52.48 46.51
CA SER A 477 117.86 -53.95 46.53
C SER A 477 119.06 -54.47 45.77
N LYS A 478 119.51 -53.78 44.71
CA LYS A 478 120.74 -54.11 43.98
C LYS A 478 121.97 -53.70 44.76
N ILE A 479 121.97 -52.57 45.46
CA ILE A 479 123.06 -52.16 46.36
C ILE A 479 123.15 -53.13 47.55
N TYR A 480 122.03 -53.42 48.21
CA TYR A 480 121.92 -54.42 49.27
C TYR A 480 122.22 -55.83 48.75
N GLY A 481 121.85 -56.13 47.51
CA GLY A 481 122.12 -57.39 46.83
C GLY A 481 123.57 -57.54 46.38
N ASP A 482 124.25 -56.45 46.01
CA ASP A 482 125.67 -56.41 45.71
C ASP A 482 126.48 -56.44 47.03
N LEU A 483 125.96 -55.81 48.09
CA LEU A 483 126.43 -56.00 49.48
C LEU A 483 126.26 -57.45 49.93
N SER A 484 125.09 -58.06 49.67
CA SER A 484 124.82 -59.43 50.11
C SER A 484 125.54 -60.46 49.23
N LYS A 485 125.78 -60.16 47.95
CA LYS A 485 126.66 -60.93 47.06
C LYS A 485 128.14 -60.82 47.41
N SER A 486 128.55 -59.81 48.18
CA SER A 486 129.86 -59.83 48.84
C SER A 486 129.88 -60.71 50.09
N LEU A 487 128.75 -61.28 50.51
CA LEU A 487 128.60 -61.84 51.86
C LEU A 487 128.12 -63.30 51.95
N SER A 488 127.46 -63.94 50.96
CA SER A 488 127.30 -65.42 50.93
C SER A 488 126.31 -65.95 49.87
N ASN A 489 126.49 -67.24 49.54
CA ASN A 489 125.70 -68.11 48.66
C ASN A 489 124.88 -69.14 49.53
N PRO A 490 124.03 -70.05 48.97
CA PRO A 490 122.54 -70.13 48.98
C PRO A 490 122.00 -71.32 49.85
N PRO A 491 120.80 -72.01 49.70
CA PRO A 491 119.57 -71.85 48.88
C PRO A 491 118.18 -72.14 49.59
N ALA A 492 117.07 -72.06 48.80
CA ALA A 492 115.87 -72.96 48.75
C ALA A 492 114.59 -72.84 49.65
N ALA A 493 113.43 -72.84 48.93
CA ALA A 493 112.18 -73.66 49.10
C ALA A 493 110.86 -73.10 49.71
N GLN A 494 109.79 -73.15 48.87
CA GLN A 494 108.37 -73.59 49.09
C GLN A 494 107.46 -72.80 50.09
N GLN A 495 106.14 -72.58 49.97
CA GLN A 495 104.96 -73.19 49.31
C GLN A 495 103.76 -72.19 49.47
N GLN A 496 102.95 -71.85 48.45
CA GLN A 496 101.61 -72.39 48.03
C GLN A 496 100.30 -71.82 48.64
N ASN A 497 99.32 -71.66 47.73
CA ASN A 497 97.83 -71.56 47.85
C ASN A 497 97.24 -70.21 48.30
N GLY A 498 96.34 -69.54 47.57
CA GLY A 498 95.13 -69.96 46.83
C GLY A 498 93.92 -69.38 47.61
N THR A 499 92.93 -68.64 47.08
CA THR A 499 91.88 -69.11 46.15
C THR A 499 90.89 -67.96 45.85
N LYS A 500 90.25 -68.05 44.67
CA LYS A 500 89.10 -67.34 44.06
C LYS A 500 87.88 -67.05 44.96
N LEU A 501 87.02 -66.10 44.52
CA LEU A 501 85.54 -66.16 44.31
C LEU A 501 85.03 -64.70 44.16
N ASN A 502 84.47 -64.21 43.05
CA ASN A 502 83.24 -64.55 42.28
C ASN A 502 81.92 -64.22 43.01
N GLY A 503 81.02 -63.48 42.31
CA GLY A 503 79.61 -63.28 42.66
C GLY A 503 79.24 -61.80 42.92
N SER A 504 78.64 -61.04 42.00
CA SER A 504 77.24 -61.12 41.53
C SER A 504 76.21 -60.80 42.62
N ASN A 505 75.59 -59.63 42.60
CA ASN A 505 74.18 -59.46 42.20
C ASN A 505 73.67 -58.05 42.48
N GLY A 506 72.77 -57.63 41.58
CA GLY A 506 72.21 -56.29 41.52
C GLY A 506 71.36 -55.88 42.73
N HIS A 507 71.18 -54.57 42.83
CA HIS A 507 70.16 -53.97 43.65
C HIS A 507 69.30 -53.07 42.78
N VAL A 508 68.14 -53.61 42.40
CA VAL A 508 66.99 -52.85 41.89
C VAL A 508 66.33 -52.24 43.12
N VAL A 509 66.46 -50.94 43.32
CA VAL A 509 65.56 -50.18 44.20
C VAL A 509 64.52 -49.54 43.30
N ASN A 510 63.40 -50.26 43.23
CA ASN A 510 62.16 -49.88 42.57
C ASN A 510 61.55 -48.67 43.29
N GLY A 511 60.89 -47.83 42.51
CA GLY A 511 60.42 -46.51 42.90
C GLY A 511 59.37 -46.53 44.01
N ASN A 512 59.56 -45.64 44.98
CA ASN A 512 58.48 -45.15 45.81
C ASN A 512 57.61 -44.23 44.94
N GLY A 513 56.45 -44.73 44.55
CA GLY A 513 55.31 -43.90 44.23
C GLY A 513 54.83 -43.20 45.50
N PHE A 514 54.80 -41.87 45.47
CA PHE A 514 54.05 -41.08 46.42
C PHE A 514 53.17 -40.08 45.68
N ASN A 515 51.91 -40.07 46.12
CA ASN A 515 50.75 -39.30 45.69
C ASN A 515 51.02 -37.83 45.34
N LEU A 516 50.21 -37.26 44.44
CA LEU A 516 49.35 -36.15 44.82
C LEU A 516 48.11 -36.01 43.92
N ALA A 517 46.97 -35.87 44.60
CA ALA A 517 45.66 -35.46 44.13
C ALA A 517 45.64 -34.03 43.52
N GLY A 518 44.59 -33.74 42.74
CA GLY A 518 44.16 -32.42 42.29
C GLY A 518 43.51 -32.53 40.90
N GLN A 519 42.19 -32.71 40.72
CA GLN A 519 41.01 -31.95 41.15
C GLN A 519 40.84 -30.62 40.37
N ASN A 520 39.72 -30.56 39.61
CA ASN A 520 39.04 -29.40 39.01
C ASN A 520 39.80 -28.64 37.88
N HIS A 521 39.21 -28.24 36.75
CA HIS A 521 37.84 -27.91 36.38
C HIS A 521 37.55 -28.23 34.92
#